data_AF-A0A1K1QEW2-F1
#
_entry.id   AF-A0A1K1QEW2-F1
#
_cell.length_a   1.000
_cell.length_b   1.000
_cell.length_c   1.000
_cell.angle_alpha   90.00
_cell.angle_beta   90.00
_cell.angle_gamma   90.00
#
_symmetry.space_group_name_H-M   'P 1'
#
loop_
_entity.id
_entity.type
_entity.pdbx_description
1 polymer ?
#
loop_
_entity_poly.entity_id
_entity_poly.type
_entity_poly.pdbx_seq_one_letter_code
_entity_poly.pdbx_strand_id
1 'polypeptide(L)'
;MLAEIELRTPIAGITMYDEIDDALYAWYKWADGYHEVRGHSGADPTCRDFRASRQWMDYNDLNDLVDYQLQKTKGELIDPLIQKLGLRHRVAINTAMRNMECGGSVWSSNRNPDTQEDDYREAKELLRPKLASMGLVNRKEV
;
A
#
# COMPACT_ATOMS: atom_id res chain seq x y z
N MET A 1 -23.20 -11.69 -5.67
CA MET A 1 -23.19 -11.53 -4.21
C MET A 1 -22.17 -10.45 -3.93
N LEU A 2 -22.64 -9.21 -3.80
CA LEU A 2 -21.80 -8.03 -3.69
C LEU A 2 -21.23 -8.00 -2.28
N ALA A 3 -19.91 -8.11 -2.16
CA ALA A 3 -19.23 -7.95 -0.89
C ALA A 3 -19.51 -6.52 -0.38
N GLU A 4 -20.21 -6.44 0.74
CA GLU A 4 -20.38 -5.22 1.50
C GLU A 4 -18.99 -4.70 1.85
N ILE A 5 -18.64 -3.55 1.29
CA ILE A 5 -17.52 -2.73 1.75
C ILE A 5 -17.92 -2.33 3.16
N GLU A 6 -17.39 -3.00 4.18
CA GLU A 6 -17.53 -2.56 5.57
C GLU A 6 -17.02 -1.12 5.64
N LEU A 7 -17.95 -0.19 5.82
CA LEU A 7 -17.69 1.21 6.12
C LEU A 7 -16.96 1.25 7.46
N ARG A 8 -15.63 1.20 7.36
CA ARG A 8 -14.71 1.28 8.49
C ARG A 8 -14.98 2.58 9.24
N THR A 9 -15.41 2.44 10.49
CA THR A 9 -15.76 3.56 11.39
C THR A 9 -14.65 4.61 11.38
N PRO A 10 -14.95 5.91 11.21
CA PRO A 10 -13.93 6.95 11.25
C PRO A 10 -13.28 6.95 12.64
N ILE A 11 -12.01 6.57 12.68
CA ILE A 11 -11.17 6.63 13.88
C ILE A 11 -11.02 8.12 14.21
N ALA A 12 -11.37 8.52 15.44
CA ALA A 12 -11.26 9.90 15.89
C ALA A 12 -9.83 10.42 15.66
N GLY A 13 -9.68 11.41 14.77
CA GLY A 13 -8.38 12.01 14.39
C GLY A 13 -7.85 11.59 13.01
N ILE A 14 -8.52 10.70 12.27
CA ILE A 14 -8.20 10.43 10.87
C ILE A 14 -9.17 11.23 10.00
N THR A 15 -8.67 12.24 9.30
CA THR A 15 -9.37 12.92 8.19
C THR A 15 -10.10 11.91 7.31
N MET A 16 -11.33 12.21 6.89
CA MET A 16 -12.19 11.39 6.02
C MET A 16 -11.38 10.47 5.08
N TYR A 17 -11.52 9.15 5.27
CA TYR A 17 -10.85 8.13 4.46
C TYR A 17 -11.13 8.36 2.98
N ASP A 18 -10.09 8.33 2.15
CA ASP A 18 -10.19 8.56 0.71
C ASP A 18 -9.51 7.45 -0.12
N GLU A 19 -9.69 7.53 -1.44
CA GLU A 19 -9.08 6.66 -2.44
C GLU A 19 -7.53 6.60 -2.40
N ILE A 20 -6.87 7.63 -1.85
CA ILE A 20 -5.42 7.61 -1.66
C ILE A 20 -5.09 6.73 -0.45
N ASP A 21 -5.90 6.80 0.61
CA ASP A 21 -5.75 5.94 1.78
C ASP A 21 -5.90 4.45 1.40
N ASP A 22 -6.82 4.10 0.48
CA ASP A 22 -6.94 2.75 -0.10
C ASP A 22 -5.65 2.31 -0.81
N ALA A 23 -5.11 3.17 -1.69
CA ALA A 23 -3.91 2.87 -2.45
C ALA A 23 -2.66 2.74 -1.55
N LEU A 24 -2.53 3.63 -0.57
CA LEU A 24 -1.45 3.61 0.41
C LEU A 24 -1.54 2.38 1.32
N TYR A 25 -2.74 1.99 1.74
CA TYR A 25 -2.93 0.80 2.55
C TYR A 25 -2.57 -0.47 1.76
N ALA A 26 -2.99 -0.59 0.51
CA ALA A 26 -2.60 -1.69 -0.37
C ALA A 26 -1.07 -1.78 -0.55
N TRP A 27 -0.40 -0.63 -0.76
CA TRP A 27 1.07 -0.56 -0.79
C TRP A 27 1.68 -0.99 0.54
N TYR A 28 1.14 -0.52 1.68
CA TYR A 28 1.64 -0.87 3.00
C TYR A 28 1.56 -2.37 3.27
N LYS A 29 0.44 -3.03 2.95
CA LYS A 29 0.30 -4.49 3.07
C LYS A 29 1.32 -5.24 2.22
N TRP A 30 1.57 -4.77 0.99
CA TRP A 30 2.56 -5.36 0.10
C TRP A 30 4.00 -5.15 0.63
N ALA A 31 4.31 -3.95 1.14
CA ALA A 31 5.66 -3.58 1.61
C ALA A 31 6.01 -4.20 2.97
N ASP A 32 5.03 -4.33 3.87
CA ASP A 32 5.18 -5.00 5.17
C ASP A 32 5.20 -6.53 5.05
N GLY A 33 4.80 -7.06 3.87
CA GLY A 33 4.84 -8.47 3.52
C GLY A 33 6.25 -9.04 3.70
N TYR A 34 6.52 -9.59 4.88
CA TYR A 34 7.78 -10.26 5.17
C TYR A 34 8.00 -11.41 4.19
N HIS A 35 9.03 -11.28 3.36
CA HIS A 35 9.60 -12.38 2.63
C HIS A 35 10.88 -12.80 3.34
N GLU A 36 10.99 -14.07 3.76
CA GLU A 36 12.25 -14.61 4.29
C GLU A 36 13.37 -14.30 3.30
N VAL A 37 14.22 -13.32 3.64
CA VAL A 37 15.42 -13.03 2.87
C VAL A 37 16.43 -14.11 3.24
N ARG A 38 16.34 -15.26 2.57
CA ARG A 38 17.44 -16.22 2.56
C ARG A 38 18.65 -15.48 1.99
N GLY A 39 19.78 -15.51 2.70
CA GLY A 39 21.00 -14.80 2.28
C GLY A 39 21.51 -15.22 0.90
N HIS A 40 20.94 -16.25 0.30
CA HIS A 40 21.21 -16.77 -1.04
C HIS A 40 19.85 -17.08 -1.68
N SER A 41 19.71 -16.81 -2.98
CA SER A 41 18.47 -17.15 -3.70
C SER A 41 18.25 -18.67 -3.66
N GLY A 42 17.06 -19.12 -3.25
CA GLY A 42 16.70 -20.54 -3.24
C GLY A 42 16.49 -21.14 -4.63
N ALA A 43 16.64 -20.34 -5.69
CA ALA A 43 16.48 -20.75 -7.08
C ALA A 43 17.62 -20.22 -7.94
N ASP A 44 18.09 -21.05 -8.87
CA ASP A 44 19.06 -20.67 -9.90
C ASP A 44 18.50 -19.48 -10.72
N PRO A 45 19.28 -18.39 -10.93
CA PRO A 45 18.87 -17.27 -11.76
C PRO A 45 18.35 -17.66 -13.15
N THR A 46 18.86 -18.73 -13.77
CA THR A 46 18.45 -19.15 -15.11
C THR A 46 17.11 -19.89 -15.13
N CYS A 47 16.68 -20.42 -13.98
CA CYS A 47 15.47 -21.24 -13.84
C CYS A 47 14.41 -20.60 -12.94
N ARG A 48 14.69 -19.45 -12.34
CA ARG A 48 13.84 -18.79 -11.34
C ARG A 48 12.42 -18.51 -11.83
N ASP A 49 12.29 -18.13 -13.10
CA ASP A 49 11.01 -17.76 -13.70
C ASP A 49 10.42 -18.87 -14.58
N PHE A 50 11.00 -20.09 -14.56
CA PHE A 50 10.44 -21.20 -15.29
C PHE A 50 9.06 -21.55 -14.73
N ARG A 51 8.03 -21.54 -15.59
CA ARG A 51 6.67 -21.93 -15.24
C ARG A 51 6.20 -23.05 -16.17
N ALA A 52 5.84 -24.18 -15.58
CA ALA A 52 5.07 -25.19 -16.29
C ALA A 52 3.67 -24.64 -16.65
N SER A 53 3.01 -25.30 -17.62
CA SER A 53 1.62 -25.00 -18.01
C SER A 53 0.72 -24.77 -16.79
N ARG A 54 -0.15 -23.76 -16.85
CA ARG A 54 -1.07 -23.39 -15.75
C ARG A 54 -2.34 -24.27 -15.70
N GLN A 55 -2.42 -25.29 -16.56
CA GLN A 55 -3.60 -26.15 -16.72
C GLN A 55 -3.98 -26.97 -15.48
N TRP A 56 -3.09 -27.07 -14.50
CA TRP A 56 -3.34 -27.77 -13.23
C TRP A 56 -3.92 -26.86 -12.14
N MET A 57 -3.93 -25.53 -12.34
CA MET A 57 -4.51 -24.58 -11.38
C MET A 57 -6.03 -24.62 -11.48
N ASP A 58 -6.71 -24.64 -10.34
CA ASP A 58 -8.15 -24.42 -10.32
C ASP A 58 -8.50 -22.92 -10.42
N TYR A 59 -9.79 -22.58 -10.41
CA TYR A 59 -10.23 -21.19 -10.50
C TYR A 59 -9.86 -20.35 -9.27
N ASN A 60 -9.77 -20.96 -8.09
CA ASN A 60 -9.41 -20.25 -6.86
C ASN A 60 -7.91 -19.92 -6.87
N ASP A 61 -7.07 -20.90 -7.22
CA ASP A 61 -5.63 -20.70 -7.41
C ASP A 61 -5.34 -19.60 -8.44
N LEU A 62 -6.15 -19.55 -9.51
CA LEU A 62 -6.02 -18.54 -10.54
C LEU A 62 -6.37 -17.14 -10.01
N ASN A 63 -7.47 -17.02 -9.26
CA ASN A 63 -7.89 -15.75 -8.65
C ASN A 63 -6.86 -15.25 -7.65
N ASP A 64 -6.40 -16.09 -6.73
CA ASP A 64 -5.40 -15.73 -5.72
C ASP A 64 -4.10 -15.23 -6.37
N LEU A 65 -3.70 -15.88 -7.47
CA LEU A 65 -2.52 -15.47 -8.23
C LEU A 65 -2.71 -14.12 -8.93
N VAL A 66 -3.90 -13.87 -9.50
CA VAL A 66 -4.22 -12.58 -10.13
C VAL A 66 -4.25 -11.47 -9.07
N ASP A 67 -4.87 -11.71 -7.92
CA ASP A 67 -4.93 -10.76 -6.81
C ASP A 67 -3.52 -10.44 -6.29
N TYR A 68 -2.68 -11.46 -6.10
CA TYR A 68 -1.28 -11.29 -5.74
C TYR A 68 -0.53 -10.45 -6.78
N GLN A 69 -0.69 -10.72 -8.08
CA GLN A 69 -0.03 -9.97 -9.14
C GLN A 69 -0.49 -8.51 -9.18
N LEU A 70 -1.78 -8.27 -8.95
CA LEU A 70 -2.36 -6.93 -8.92
C LEU A 70 -1.84 -6.13 -7.72
N GLN A 71 -1.81 -6.73 -6.53
CA GLN A 71 -1.21 -6.11 -5.35
C GLN A 71 0.28 -5.83 -5.54
N LYS A 72 1.03 -6.79 -6.10
CA LYS A 72 2.46 -6.63 -6.41
C LYS A 72 2.71 -5.46 -7.36
N THR A 73 1.96 -5.41 -8.46
CA THR A 73 2.11 -4.34 -9.47
C THR A 73 1.80 -2.97 -8.87
N LYS A 74 0.73 -2.87 -8.06
CA LYS A 74 0.40 -1.62 -7.35
C LYS A 74 1.51 -1.20 -6.38
N GLY A 75 2.02 -2.15 -5.59
CA GLY A 75 3.12 -1.92 -4.65
C GLY A 75 4.39 -1.40 -5.33
N GLU A 76 4.80 -2.06 -6.42
CA GLU A 76 5.99 -1.69 -7.22
C GLU A 76 5.86 -0.30 -7.87
N LEU A 77 4.65 0.15 -8.21
CA LEU A 77 4.40 1.49 -8.74
C LEU A 77 4.43 2.57 -7.66
N ILE A 78 3.87 2.28 -6.47
CA ILE A 78 3.73 3.26 -5.38
C ILE A 78 5.05 3.42 -4.61
N ASP A 79 5.80 2.34 -4.38
CA ASP A 79 7.00 2.36 -3.55
C ASP A 79 8.05 3.43 -3.97
N PRO A 80 8.42 3.56 -5.25
CA PRO A 80 9.34 4.61 -5.68
C PRO A 80 8.80 6.02 -5.45
N LEU A 81 7.49 6.22 -5.42
CA LEU A 81 6.88 7.51 -5.12
C LEU A 81 7.06 7.86 -3.64
N ILE A 82 6.87 6.88 -2.75
CA ILE A 82 7.08 7.04 -1.30
C ILE A 82 8.55 7.33 -1.01
N GLN A 83 9.49 6.60 -1.63
CA GLN A 83 10.91 6.83 -1.42
C GLN A 83 11.39 8.21 -1.88
N LYS A 84 10.72 8.82 -2.86
CA LYS A 84 10.99 10.20 -3.32
C LYS A 84 10.47 11.28 -2.37
N LEU A 85 9.56 10.97 -1.45
CA LEU A 85 9.07 11.94 -0.47
C LEU A 85 10.15 12.31 0.55
N GLY A 86 9.99 13.46 1.20
CA GLY A 86 10.80 13.83 2.36
C GLY A 86 10.64 12.83 3.51
N LEU A 87 11.64 12.71 4.38
CA LEU A 87 11.63 11.80 5.53
C LEU A 87 10.40 12.03 6.43
N ARG A 88 10.04 13.30 6.66
CA ARG A 88 8.88 13.73 7.44
C ARG A 88 7.57 13.10 6.92
N HIS A 89 7.31 13.23 5.63
CA HIS A 89 6.13 12.64 4.97
C HIS A 89 6.15 11.10 4.98
N ARG A 90 7.31 10.48 4.76
CA ARG A 90 7.43 9.02 4.81
C ARG A 90 7.10 8.47 6.19
N VAL A 91 7.59 9.10 7.25
CA VAL A 91 7.27 8.74 8.63
C VAL A 91 5.78 8.92 8.89
N ALA A 92 5.20 10.05 8.49
CA ALA A 92 3.77 10.32 8.65
C ALA A 92 2.90 9.25 7.98
N ILE A 93 3.20 8.89 6.71
CA ILE A 93 2.49 7.82 5.99
C ILE A 93 2.63 6.47 6.73
N ASN A 94 3.84 6.05 7.08
CA ASN A 94 4.05 4.76 7.73
C ASN A 94 3.32 4.65 9.07
N THR A 95 3.33 5.71 9.88
CA THR A 95 2.59 5.74 11.13
C THR A 95 1.08 5.72 10.91
N ALA A 96 0.58 6.50 9.94
CA ALA A 96 -0.83 6.49 9.58
C ALA A 96 -1.29 5.10 9.13
N MET A 97 -0.52 4.42 8.27
CA MET A 97 -0.83 3.07 7.80
C MET A 97 -0.80 2.03 8.92
N ARG A 98 0.14 2.13 9.88
CA ARG A 98 0.16 1.26 11.07
C ARG A 98 -1.07 1.46 11.94
N ASN A 99 -1.40 2.73 12.24
CA ASN A 99 -2.60 3.08 12.99
C ASN A 99 -3.87 2.59 12.27
N MET A 100 -3.89 2.70 10.94
CA MET A 100 -4.95 2.15 10.13
C MET A 100 -5.02 0.63 10.27
N GLU A 101 -3.93 -0.13 10.09
CA GLU A 101 -3.95 -1.61 10.23
C GLU A 101 -4.56 -2.06 11.56
N CYS A 102 -4.14 -1.48 12.69
CA CYS A 102 -4.64 -1.89 14.01
C CYS A 102 -5.98 -1.25 14.40
N GLY A 103 -6.47 -0.27 13.63
CA GLY A 103 -7.78 0.33 13.85
C GLY A 103 -7.83 1.30 15.02
N GLY A 104 -6.69 1.84 15.44
CA GLY A 104 -6.58 2.80 16.54
C GLY A 104 -5.35 3.70 16.42
N SER A 105 -5.31 4.78 17.20
CA SER A 105 -4.16 5.68 17.27
C SER A 105 -3.18 5.22 18.34
N VAL A 106 -2.32 4.25 17.97
CA VAL A 106 -1.37 3.59 18.88
C VAL A 106 0.06 4.07 18.62
N TRP A 107 0.43 4.26 17.35
CA TRP A 107 1.76 4.70 16.96
C TRP A 107 1.81 6.20 16.78
N SER A 108 2.88 6.82 17.29
CA SER A 108 3.20 8.22 17.12
C SER A 108 4.70 8.39 16.85
N SER A 109 5.06 9.46 16.15
CA SER A 109 6.46 9.82 15.92
C SER A 109 7.00 10.67 17.06
N ASN A 110 8.07 10.23 17.73
CA ASN A 110 8.74 11.04 18.75
C ASN A 110 9.45 12.28 18.17
N ARG A 111 9.74 12.29 16.85
CA ARG A 111 10.44 13.44 16.23
C ARG A 111 9.49 14.61 15.96
N ASN A 112 8.28 14.29 15.52
CA ASN A 112 7.27 15.26 15.11
C ASN A 112 5.88 14.80 15.60
N PRO A 113 5.62 14.83 16.92
CA PRO A 113 4.35 14.34 17.46
C PRO A 113 3.17 15.22 17.04
N ASP A 114 3.37 16.54 16.99
CA ASP A 114 2.27 17.51 16.79
C ASP A 114 1.94 17.75 15.31
N THR A 115 2.89 17.58 14.39
CA THR A 115 2.69 17.87 12.95
C THR A 115 2.27 16.65 12.16
N GLN A 116 2.11 15.49 12.79
CA GLN A 116 1.93 14.21 12.11
C GLN A 116 0.73 14.17 11.14
N GLU A 117 -0.40 14.79 11.53
CA GLU A 117 -1.60 14.84 10.70
C GLU A 117 -1.44 15.79 9.51
N ASP A 118 -0.83 16.96 9.73
CA ASP A 118 -0.57 17.93 8.66
C ASP A 118 0.46 17.38 7.66
N ASP A 119 1.49 16.69 8.15
CA ASP A 119 2.52 16.03 7.34
C ASP A 119 1.94 14.95 6.45
N TYR A 120 0.94 14.22 6.97
CA TYR A 120 0.20 13.21 6.24
C TYR A 120 -0.67 13.84 5.15
N ARG A 121 -1.40 14.91 5.48
CA ARG A 121 -2.25 15.65 4.54
C ARG A 121 -1.42 16.22 3.38
N GLU A 122 -0.31 16.88 3.70
CA GLU A 122 0.65 17.41 2.71
C GLU A 122 1.22 16.28 1.83
N ALA A 123 1.52 15.11 2.42
CA ALA A 123 1.99 13.96 1.66
C ALA A 123 0.94 13.45 0.66
N LYS A 124 -0.35 13.41 1.05
CA LYS A 124 -1.44 13.02 0.15
C LYS A 124 -1.58 13.99 -1.03
N GLU A 125 -1.43 15.29 -0.79
CA GLU A 125 -1.47 16.31 -1.84
C GLU A 125 -0.33 16.15 -2.84
N LEU A 126 0.89 15.87 -2.37
CA LEU A 126 2.05 15.63 -3.21
C LEU A 126 1.95 14.35 -4.05
N LEU A 127 1.30 13.31 -3.51
CA LEU A 127 1.16 12.02 -4.19
C LEU A 127 0.01 12.00 -5.19
N ARG A 128 -1.10 12.69 -4.89
CA ARG A 128 -2.32 12.70 -5.71
C ARG A 128 -2.08 12.88 -7.22
N PRO A 129 -1.34 13.88 -7.72
CA PRO A 129 -1.17 14.06 -9.16
C PRO A 129 -0.43 12.89 -9.82
N LYS A 130 0.53 12.28 -9.10
CA LYS A 130 1.29 11.14 -9.61
C LYS A 130 0.45 9.87 -9.62
N LEU A 131 -0.29 9.61 -8.56
CA LEU A 131 -1.21 8.47 -8.48
C LEU A 131 -2.32 8.55 -9.53
N ALA A 132 -2.87 9.76 -9.76
CA ALA A 132 -3.84 10.00 -10.81
C ALA A 132 -3.26 9.79 -12.23
N SER A 133 -1.99 10.18 -12.46
CA SER A 133 -1.32 9.94 -13.75
C SER A 133 -1.11 8.45 -14.06
N MET A 134 -1.02 7.62 -13.00
CA MET A 134 -0.88 6.16 -13.11
C MET A 134 -2.23 5.43 -13.16
N GLY A 135 -3.35 6.16 -13.07
CA GLY A 135 -4.69 5.58 -13.05
C GLY A 135 -5.04 4.81 -11.77
N LEU A 136 -4.28 5.03 -10.69
CA LEU A 136 -4.52 4.35 -9.40
C LEU A 136 -5.61 5.03 -8.56
N VAL A 137 -5.87 6.31 -8.83
CA VAL A 137 -6.72 7.21 -8.06
C VAL A 137 -7.41 8.15 -9.04
N ASN A 138 -8.64 8.57 -8.77
CA ASN A 138 -9.31 9.54 -9.64
C ASN A 138 -8.61 10.90 -9.57
N ARG A 139 -8.62 11.62 -10.70
CA ARG A 139 -8.19 13.02 -10.69
C ARG A 139 -9.25 13.80 -9.91
N LYS A 140 -8.83 14.52 -8.87
CA LYS A 140 -9.73 15.44 -8.16
C LYS A 140 -10.23 16.47 -9.17
N GLU A 141 -11.53 16.47 -9.43
CA GLU A 141 -12.18 17.49 -10.24
C GLU A 141 -12.04 18.83 -9.50
N VAL A 142 -11.67 19.88 -10.25
CA VAL A 142 -11.40 21.24 -9.74
C VAL A 142 -12.71 21.94 -9.40
#